data_AF-A0AA40AY89-F1
#
_entry.id   AF-A0AA40AY89-F1
#
_cell.length_a   1.000
_cell.length_b   1.000
_cell.length_c   1.000
_cell.angle_alpha   90.00
_cell.angle_beta   90.00
_cell.angle_gamma   90.00
#
_symmetry.space_group_name_H-M   'P 1'
#
loop_
_entity.id
_entity.type
_entity.pdbx_description
1 polymer ?
#
loop_
_entity_poly.entity_id
_entity_poly.type
_entity_poly.pdbx_seq_one_letter_code
_entity_poly.pdbx_strand_id
1 'polypeptide(L)'
;MRPSLGVFLCMTCTAHALPPLPSNTCPSACADSPPSEWTVHNYDDLKNCKEGLIFTPAELDHPDHPRRLRACTPTATGTNTQVCGPPSPSSKIKAVASVQLTGAHNGPDAAAQAAPASLYGAVAAMQSYHERDTCSHGRPVYGYYRGALAGVYLGDAFDPMSLAALSEALLSKIKRGAGTWTAQVCGDGGGPTLSFGFVVNTSGNVTAVREAVETWTRGGCWGGYEMEERVDVVVWETAEKPGALGSAGADGSGKVGWWKWCLGFGRGG
;
A
#
# COMPACT_ATOMS: atom_id res chain seq x y z
N MET A 1 -50.83 56.66 -45.17
CA MET A 1 -50.44 56.06 -43.87
C MET A 1 -49.42 54.97 -44.15
N ARG A 2 -48.16 55.17 -43.76
CA ARG A 2 -47.06 54.20 -43.92
C ARG A 2 -46.70 53.65 -42.54
N PRO A 3 -46.57 52.33 -42.33
CA PRO A 3 -46.02 51.81 -41.09
C PRO A 3 -44.48 51.79 -41.16
N SER A 4 -43.83 52.23 -40.08
CA SER A 4 -42.39 52.11 -39.91
C SER A 4 -42.02 50.70 -39.45
N LEU A 5 -41.03 50.09 -40.09
CA LEU A 5 -40.37 48.88 -39.60
C LEU A 5 -39.33 49.29 -38.54
N GLY A 6 -39.56 48.90 -37.30
CA GLY A 6 -38.57 48.97 -36.23
C GLY A 6 -37.65 47.75 -36.29
N VAL A 7 -36.35 48.00 -36.50
CA VAL A 7 -35.29 46.99 -36.44
C VAL A 7 -34.90 46.80 -34.97
N PHE A 8 -35.19 45.63 -34.39
CA PHE A 8 -34.68 45.22 -33.09
C PHE A 8 -33.35 44.49 -33.29
N LEU A 9 -32.25 45.14 -32.91
CA LEU A 9 -30.94 44.50 -32.76
C LEU A 9 -30.93 43.69 -31.46
N CYS A 10 -30.98 42.36 -31.59
CA CYS A 10 -30.78 41.44 -30.47
C CYS A 10 -29.27 41.30 -30.21
N MET A 11 -28.79 41.93 -29.14
CA MET A 11 -27.39 41.87 -28.71
C MET A 11 -27.17 40.55 -27.97
N THR A 12 -26.62 39.54 -28.65
CA THR A 12 -26.29 38.25 -28.04
C THR A 12 -25.04 38.40 -27.18
N CYS A 13 -25.19 38.31 -25.85
CA CYS A 13 -24.07 38.12 -24.93
C CYS A 13 -23.48 36.71 -25.12
N THR A 14 -22.37 36.60 -25.84
CA THR A 14 -21.50 35.41 -25.82
C THR A 14 -20.80 35.34 -24.48
N ALA A 15 -21.34 34.54 -23.56
CA ALA A 15 -20.65 34.13 -22.34
C ALA A 15 -19.37 33.38 -22.74
N HIS A 16 -18.23 34.04 -22.61
CA HIS A 16 -16.93 33.39 -22.72
C HIS A 16 -16.76 32.54 -21.47
N ALA A 17 -16.79 31.22 -21.65
CA ALA A 17 -16.41 30.29 -20.60
C ALA A 17 -14.99 30.64 -20.15
N LEU A 18 -14.85 30.96 -18.86
CA LEU A 18 -13.55 31.14 -18.23
C LEU A 18 -12.73 29.85 -18.42
N PRO A 19 -11.43 29.94 -18.72
CA PRO A 19 -10.57 28.75 -18.76
C PRO A 19 -10.65 28.03 -17.40
N PRO A 20 -10.71 26.69 -17.37
CA PRO A 20 -10.68 25.96 -16.12
C PRO A 20 -9.42 26.37 -15.36
N LEU A 21 -9.59 26.70 -14.08
CA LEU A 21 -8.48 26.98 -13.17
C LEU A 21 -7.44 25.85 -13.27
N PRO A 22 -6.13 26.14 -13.17
CA PRO A 22 -5.09 25.11 -13.20
C PRO A 22 -5.45 24.08 -12.14
N SER A 23 -5.81 22.88 -12.58
CA SER A 23 -6.04 21.75 -11.69
C SER A 23 -4.76 21.58 -10.88
N ASN A 24 -4.84 21.75 -9.55
CA ASN A 24 -3.72 21.47 -8.66
C ASN A 24 -3.21 20.06 -9.00
N THR A 25 -2.07 20.00 -9.69
CA THR A 25 -1.53 18.76 -10.27
C THR A 25 -1.20 17.76 -9.17
N CYS A 26 -0.90 18.26 -7.97
CA CYS A 26 -0.59 17.48 -6.80
C CYS A 26 -1.73 17.42 -5.79
N PRO A 27 -1.91 16.27 -5.12
CA PRO A 27 -2.96 16.09 -4.13
C PRO A 27 -2.84 17.03 -2.93
N SER A 28 -3.98 17.42 -2.39
CA SER A 28 -4.06 18.12 -1.10
C SER A 28 -3.59 17.22 0.05
N ALA A 29 -3.39 17.83 1.21
CA ALA A 29 -3.17 17.09 2.46
C ALA A 29 -4.27 16.06 2.71
N CYS A 30 -3.93 14.89 3.28
CA CYS A 30 -4.92 13.87 3.63
C CYS A 30 -5.96 14.36 4.66
N ALA A 31 -5.63 15.39 5.45
CA ALA A 31 -6.48 15.96 6.51
C ALA A 31 -7.19 14.86 7.32
N ASP A 32 -8.41 15.10 7.80
CA ASP A 32 -9.28 14.07 8.42
C ASP A 32 -10.19 13.40 7.37
N SER A 33 -9.91 13.59 6.08
CA SER A 33 -10.74 13.09 4.99
C SER A 33 -10.48 11.60 4.75
N PRO A 34 -11.53 10.77 4.71
CA PRO A 34 -11.37 9.35 4.39
C PRO A 34 -10.91 9.16 2.94
N PRO A 35 -10.29 8.00 2.59
CA PRO A 35 -9.84 7.73 1.24
C PRO A 35 -10.87 7.93 0.13
N SER A 36 -12.16 7.69 0.42
CA SER A 36 -13.28 7.89 -0.50
C SER A 36 -13.50 9.35 -0.92
N GLU A 37 -13.03 10.32 -0.12
CA GLU A 37 -13.16 11.75 -0.37
C GLU A 37 -11.91 12.37 -1.01
N TRP A 38 -10.83 11.62 -1.12
CA TRP A 38 -9.61 12.12 -1.73
C TRP A 38 -9.81 12.44 -3.21
N THR A 39 -9.07 13.44 -3.68
CA THR A 39 -9.11 13.89 -5.06
C THR A 39 -8.61 12.76 -5.98
N VAL A 40 -9.29 12.58 -7.11
CA VAL A 40 -8.90 11.57 -8.10
C VAL A 40 -7.90 12.17 -9.08
N HIS A 41 -6.74 11.53 -9.20
CA HIS A 41 -5.65 11.91 -10.09
C HIS A 41 -5.33 10.79 -11.07
N ASN A 42 -4.68 11.13 -12.19
CA ASN A 42 -3.98 10.12 -12.98
C ASN A 42 -2.61 9.87 -12.37
N TYR A 43 -2.12 8.64 -12.43
CA TYR A 43 -0.78 8.31 -11.96
C TYR A 43 0.32 9.19 -12.59
N ASP A 44 0.18 9.53 -13.87
CA ASP A 44 1.18 10.36 -14.57
C ASP A 44 1.25 11.79 -14.03
N ASP A 45 0.15 12.34 -13.50
CA ASP A 45 0.11 13.67 -12.89
C ASP A 45 0.91 13.68 -11.58
N LEU A 46 0.81 12.60 -10.80
CA LEU A 46 1.47 12.43 -9.50
C LEU A 46 3.00 12.39 -9.60
N LYS A 47 3.55 12.05 -10.77
CA LYS A 47 5.00 11.98 -10.98
C LYS A 47 5.70 13.32 -10.80
N ASN A 48 4.97 14.42 -10.99
CA ASN A 48 5.49 15.78 -10.89
C ASN A 48 5.53 16.31 -9.46
N CYS A 49 4.96 15.58 -8.49
CA CYS A 49 4.88 16.02 -7.10
C CYS A 49 6.22 15.83 -6.39
N LYS A 50 6.54 16.79 -5.52
CA LYS A 50 7.83 16.83 -4.81
C LYS A 50 7.74 16.14 -3.45
N GLU A 51 6.54 16.01 -2.92
CA GLU A 51 6.17 15.40 -1.67
C GLU A 51 5.94 13.88 -1.81
N GLY A 52 6.03 13.17 -0.69
CA GLY A 52 5.55 11.79 -0.62
C GLY A 52 4.04 11.77 -0.73
N LEU A 53 3.49 10.81 -1.47
CA LEU A 53 2.06 10.70 -1.71
C LEU A 53 1.55 9.35 -1.25
N ILE A 54 0.32 9.34 -0.73
CA ILE A 54 -0.45 8.13 -0.47
C ILE A 54 -1.60 8.07 -1.44
N PHE A 55 -1.90 6.86 -1.92
CA PHE A 55 -3.05 6.67 -2.78
C PHE A 55 -3.69 5.30 -2.62
N THR A 56 -4.96 5.25 -3.01
CA THR A 56 -5.77 4.04 -3.10
C THR A 56 -6.37 3.96 -4.51
N PRO A 57 -6.75 2.75 -4.98
CA PRO A 57 -7.49 2.62 -6.23
C PRO A 57 -8.79 3.44 -6.12
N ALA A 58 -9.06 4.31 -7.10
CA ALA A 58 -10.42 4.77 -7.29
C ALA A 58 -11.23 3.55 -7.78
N GLU A 59 -12.42 3.31 -7.23
CA GLU A 59 -13.29 2.20 -7.68
C GLU A 59 -13.37 2.14 -9.21
N LEU A 60 -13.41 0.90 -9.72
CA LEU A 60 -13.37 0.46 -11.11
C LEU A 60 -14.54 1.03 -11.95
N ASP A 61 -14.64 2.35 -12.11
CA ASP A 61 -15.77 2.92 -12.84
C ASP A 61 -15.53 3.05 -14.35
N HIS A 62 -14.35 2.70 -14.90
CA HIS A 62 -14.23 2.57 -16.35
C HIS A 62 -13.06 1.70 -16.82
N PRO A 63 -13.27 0.72 -17.72
CA PRO A 63 -12.21 -0.08 -18.35
C PRO A 63 -11.21 0.78 -19.16
N ASP A 64 -11.58 2.00 -19.53
CA ASP A 64 -10.76 2.91 -20.33
C ASP A 64 -9.75 3.72 -19.51
N HIS A 65 -9.84 3.70 -18.17
CA HIS A 65 -9.00 4.54 -17.29
C HIS A 65 -8.36 3.76 -16.13
N PRO A 66 -7.54 2.73 -16.41
CA PRO A 66 -6.96 1.83 -15.39
C PRO A 66 -5.97 2.51 -14.41
N ARG A 67 -5.73 3.82 -14.52
CA ARG A 67 -4.71 4.56 -13.75
C ARG A 67 -5.26 5.70 -12.90
N ARG A 68 -6.57 5.75 -12.68
CA ARG A 68 -7.17 6.73 -11.76
C ARG A 68 -7.00 6.26 -10.32
N LEU A 69 -6.48 7.16 -9.49
CA LEU A 69 -6.12 6.89 -8.12
C LEU A 69 -6.66 8.02 -7.25
N ARG A 70 -7.21 7.68 -6.09
CA ARG A 70 -7.52 8.65 -5.04
C ARG A 70 -6.25 8.89 -4.27
N ALA A 71 -5.77 10.13 -4.24
CA ALA A 71 -4.47 10.43 -3.67
C ALA A 71 -4.53 11.60 -2.69
N CYS A 72 -3.60 11.62 -1.74
CA CYS A 72 -3.39 12.71 -0.80
C CYS A 72 -1.91 12.79 -0.38
N THR A 73 -1.53 13.92 0.19
CA THR A 73 -0.21 14.14 0.78
C THR A 73 -0.29 13.95 2.31
N PRO A 74 0.41 12.98 2.92
CA PRO A 74 0.43 12.83 4.37
C PRO A 74 1.09 14.06 4.99
N THR A 75 0.37 14.80 5.83
CA THR A 75 0.90 15.97 6.53
C THR A 75 1.64 15.54 7.78
N ALA A 76 2.81 16.10 8.10
CA ALA A 76 3.51 15.78 9.35
C ALA A 76 2.75 16.24 10.62
N THR A 77 1.82 17.19 10.50
CA THR A 77 1.25 17.97 11.62
C THR A 77 -0.26 17.79 11.84
N GLY A 78 -0.95 16.94 11.07
CA GLY A 78 -2.40 16.73 11.21
C GLY A 78 -2.73 15.61 12.20
N THR A 79 -3.63 15.87 13.16
CA THR A 79 -4.24 14.86 14.04
C THR A 79 -5.30 14.05 13.27
N ASN A 80 -4.88 13.34 12.22
CA ASN A 80 -5.79 12.46 11.49
C ASN A 80 -6.08 11.25 12.39
N THR A 81 -7.16 11.32 13.16
CA THR A 81 -7.65 10.22 13.99
C THR A 81 -8.95 9.73 13.38
N GLN A 82 -8.86 9.07 12.23
CA GLN A 82 -9.99 8.27 11.78
C GLN A 82 -10.04 7.02 12.68
N VAL A 83 -10.89 7.07 13.69
CA VAL A 83 -11.15 5.97 14.62
C VAL A 83 -12.36 5.22 14.11
N CYS A 84 -12.16 4.03 13.54
CA CYS A 84 -13.28 3.17 13.12
C CYS A 84 -13.69 2.26 14.27
N GLY A 85 -14.82 2.60 14.89
CA GLY A 85 -15.43 1.80 15.96
C GLY A 85 -14.89 2.13 17.36
N PRO A 86 -15.52 1.61 18.41
CA PRO A 86 -14.95 1.70 19.76
C PRO A 86 -13.54 1.10 19.73
N PRO A 87 -12.56 1.67 20.46
CA PRO A 87 -11.26 1.03 20.62
C PRO A 87 -11.52 -0.34 21.22
N SER A 88 -11.52 -1.38 20.39
CA SER A 88 -11.56 -2.72 20.91
C SER A 88 -10.30 -2.87 21.75
N PRO A 89 -10.39 -3.31 23.01
CA PRO A 89 -9.22 -3.66 23.81
C PRO A 89 -8.60 -4.93 23.23
N SER A 90 -8.19 -4.88 21.95
CA SER A 90 -7.46 -5.93 21.30
C SER A 90 -6.07 -5.93 21.94
N SER A 91 -5.85 -6.92 22.79
CA SER A 91 -4.50 -7.19 23.27
C SER A 91 -3.63 -7.42 22.04
N LYS A 92 -2.49 -6.72 21.94
CA LYS A 92 -1.58 -6.88 20.81
C LYS A 92 -0.63 -8.03 21.13
N ILE A 93 -0.64 -9.07 20.31
CA ILE A 93 0.22 -10.24 20.54
C ILE A 93 1.48 -10.07 19.71
N LYS A 94 2.63 -10.03 20.36
CA LYS A 94 3.92 -10.00 19.69
C LYS A 94 4.23 -11.41 19.19
N ALA A 95 4.46 -11.56 17.89
CA ALA A 95 4.83 -12.81 17.24
C ALA A 95 6.08 -12.62 16.37
N VAL A 96 6.71 -13.72 15.97
CA VAL A 96 7.77 -13.74 14.96
C VAL A 96 7.19 -14.40 13.72
N ALA A 97 7.17 -13.68 12.60
CA ALA A 97 6.80 -14.22 11.31
C ALA A 97 8.06 -14.45 10.47
N SER A 98 8.13 -15.61 9.82
CA SER A 98 9.15 -15.85 8.79
C SER A 98 8.66 -15.25 7.48
N VAL A 99 9.32 -14.20 7.03
CA VAL A 99 8.93 -13.42 5.86
C VAL A 99 9.77 -13.84 4.67
N GLN A 100 9.11 -14.12 3.55
CA GLN A 100 9.79 -14.37 2.27
C GLN A 100 10.14 -13.04 1.64
N LEU A 101 11.44 -12.81 1.44
CA LEU A 101 11.97 -11.69 0.69
C LEU A 101 12.30 -12.15 -0.72
N THR A 102 11.73 -11.48 -1.72
CA THR A 102 12.08 -11.75 -3.12
C THR A 102 12.47 -10.49 -3.87
N GLY A 103 13.31 -10.63 -4.89
CA GLY A 103 13.79 -9.51 -5.69
C GLY A 103 14.05 -9.88 -7.14
N ALA A 104 13.57 -9.04 -8.07
CA ALA A 104 14.02 -9.01 -9.46
C ALA A 104 14.90 -7.80 -9.69
N HIS A 105 16.06 -8.02 -10.28
CA HIS A 105 16.80 -6.94 -10.91
C HIS A 105 16.18 -6.64 -12.27
N ASN A 106 15.90 -5.37 -12.53
CA ASN A 106 15.70 -4.95 -13.91
C ASN A 106 17.08 -5.04 -14.60
N GLY A 107 17.14 -5.62 -15.80
CA GLY A 107 18.38 -5.71 -16.57
C GLY A 107 19.05 -4.34 -16.80
N PRO A 108 20.27 -4.30 -17.33
CA PRO A 108 21.06 -3.07 -17.47
C PRO A 108 20.37 -1.94 -18.27
N ASP A 109 19.34 -2.26 -19.05
CA ASP A 109 18.54 -1.32 -19.86
C ASP A 109 17.32 -0.72 -19.13
N ALA A 110 17.23 -0.91 -17.82
CA ALA A 110 16.12 -0.39 -17.02
C ALA A 110 16.12 1.13 -16.93
N ALA A 111 14.92 1.73 -17.03
CA ALA A 111 14.68 3.17 -16.87
C ALA A 111 15.35 3.78 -15.63
N ALA A 112 15.49 5.11 -15.65
CA ALA A 112 16.07 5.90 -14.56
C ALA A 112 15.57 5.44 -13.18
N GLN A 113 16.52 5.11 -12.32
CA GLN A 113 16.28 4.42 -11.07
C GLN A 113 15.96 5.42 -9.97
N ALA A 114 14.95 5.15 -9.16
CA ALA A 114 14.73 5.92 -7.95
C ALA A 114 15.91 5.74 -6.99
N ALA A 115 16.41 6.85 -6.45
CA ALA A 115 17.45 6.80 -5.43
C ALA A 115 16.94 6.04 -4.18
N PRO A 116 17.81 5.40 -3.38
CA PRO A 116 17.38 4.76 -2.12
C PRO A 116 16.56 5.69 -1.22
N ALA A 117 16.93 6.98 -1.14
CA ALA A 117 16.17 8.00 -0.41
C ALA A 117 14.72 8.17 -0.90
N SER A 118 14.48 7.98 -2.21
CA SER A 118 13.13 8.00 -2.78
C SER A 118 12.28 6.86 -2.19
N LEU A 119 12.89 5.69 -2.00
CA LEU A 119 12.19 4.56 -1.43
C LEU A 119 11.81 4.80 0.03
N TYR A 120 12.75 5.28 0.85
CA TYR A 120 12.46 5.66 2.23
C TYR A 120 11.32 6.68 2.32
N GLY A 121 11.27 7.66 1.42
CA GLY A 121 10.17 8.63 1.41
C GLY A 121 8.81 8.02 1.08
N ALA A 122 8.74 7.06 0.14
CA ALA A 122 7.50 6.35 -0.18
C ALA A 122 7.02 5.47 1.00
N VAL A 123 7.96 4.79 1.67
CA VAL A 123 7.66 3.98 2.87
C VAL A 123 7.21 4.85 4.04
N ALA A 124 7.92 5.95 4.31
CA ALA A 124 7.60 6.86 5.40
C ALA A 124 6.21 7.50 5.22
N ALA A 125 5.83 7.81 3.99
CA ALA A 125 4.48 8.26 3.68
C ALA A 125 3.43 7.22 4.13
N MET A 126 3.66 5.93 3.85
CA MET A 126 2.70 4.86 4.20
C MET A 126 2.64 4.62 5.70
N GLN A 127 3.79 4.61 6.37
CA GLN A 127 3.86 4.50 7.83
C GLN A 127 3.08 5.65 8.50
N SER A 128 3.31 6.89 8.07
CA SER A 128 2.60 8.05 8.59
C SER A 128 1.08 7.98 8.37
N TYR A 129 0.62 7.28 7.33
CA TYR A 129 -0.79 7.05 7.09
C TYR A 129 -1.37 5.98 8.03
N HIS A 130 -0.69 4.84 8.19
CA HIS A 130 -1.14 3.75 9.05
C HIS A 130 -1.08 4.05 10.55
N GLU A 131 -0.16 4.90 11.00
CA GLU A 131 -0.10 5.38 12.39
C GLU A 131 -1.36 6.19 12.79
N ARG A 132 -2.08 6.69 11.78
CA ARG A 132 -3.20 7.62 11.93
C ARG A 132 -4.55 7.00 11.58
N ASP A 133 -4.55 6.15 10.55
CA ASP A 133 -5.74 5.44 10.09
C ASP A 133 -5.81 4.03 10.68
N THR A 134 -6.52 3.92 11.81
CA THR A 134 -6.86 2.61 12.42
C THR A 134 -7.85 1.80 11.58
N CYS A 135 -8.47 2.40 10.55
CA CYS A 135 -9.44 1.75 9.70
C CYS A 135 -8.81 1.01 8.51
N SER A 136 -7.49 1.12 8.33
CA SER A 136 -6.78 0.64 7.14
C SER A 136 -6.64 -0.89 7.04
N HIS A 137 -7.11 -1.65 8.02
CA HIS A 137 -7.12 -3.12 7.98
C HIS A 137 -7.85 -3.65 6.75
N GLY A 138 -7.25 -4.66 6.11
CA GLY A 138 -7.84 -5.31 4.95
C GLY A 138 -7.90 -4.43 3.70
N ARG A 139 -7.27 -3.24 3.70
CA ARG A 139 -7.24 -2.33 2.55
C ARG A 139 -5.83 -2.17 2.00
N PRO A 140 -5.66 -2.23 0.67
CA PRO A 140 -4.38 -1.96 0.05
C PRO A 140 -4.03 -0.47 0.13
N VAL A 141 -2.81 -0.17 0.53
CA VAL A 141 -2.28 1.21 0.58
C VAL A 141 -1.05 1.28 -0.30
N TYR A 142 -0.91 2.38 -1.03
CA TYR A 142 0.23 2.61 -1.90
C TYR A 142 0.91 3.92 -1.58
N GLY A 143 2.23 3.94 -1.70
CA GLY A 143 3.08 5.11 -1.50
C GLY A 143 3.86 5.42 -2.77
N TYR A 144 4.02 6.72 -3.07
CA TYR A 144 4.89 7.19 -4.15
C TYR A 144 5.79 8.31 -3.67
N TYR A 145 7.06 8.28 -4.07
CA TYR A 145 7.97 9.40 -3.88
C TYR A 145 9.09 9.37 -4.92
N ARG A 146 9.20 10.44 -5.73
CA ARG A 146 10.31 10.65 -6.69
C ARG A 146 10.70 9.40 -7.49
N GLY A 147 9.72 8.78 -8.14
CA GLY A 147 9.91 7.58 -8.98
C GLY A 147 9.91 6.25 -8.24
N ALA A 148 10.04 6.24 -6.91
CA ALA A 148 9.86 5.04 -6.11
C ALA A 148 8.37 4.81 -5.83
N LEU A 149 7.94 3.57 -6.01
CA LEU A 149 6.59 3.14 -5.71
C LEU A 149 6.63 2.02 -4.67
N ALA A 150 5.71 2.05 -3.72
CA ALA A 150 5.54 1.02 -2.73
C ALA A 150 4.06 0.67 -2.60
N GLY A 151 3.78 -0.57 -2.21
CA GLY A 151 2.43 -1.06 -1.95
C GLY A 151 2.46 -1.99 -0.75
N VAL A 152 1.44 -1.89 0.10
CA VAL A 152 1.27 -2.75 1.26
C VAL A 152 -0.16 -3.26 1.34
N TYR A 153 -0.29 -4.52 1.75
CA TYR A 153 -1.55 -5.10 2.20
C TYR A 153 -1.35 -5.72 3.58
N LEU A 154 -2.19 -5.30 4.53
CA LEU A 154 -2.25 -5.86 5.87
C LEU A 154 -3.58 -6.59 6.03
N GLY A 155 -3.55 -7.92 6.02
CA GLY A 155 -4.72 -8.73 6.38
C GLY A 155 -5.16 -8.47 7.82
N ASP A 156 -6.42 -8.79 8.13
CA ASP A 156 -7.05 -8.51 9.44
C ASP A 156 -6.33 -9.11 10.65
N ALA A 157 -5.52 -10.15 10.44
CA ALA A 157 -4.74 -10.78 11.48
C ALA A 157 -3.59 -9.89 11.98
N PHE A 158 -3.15 -8.90 11.18
CA PHE A 158 -1.98 -8.08 11.47
C PHE A 158 -2.38 -6.69 11.96
N ASP A 159 -1.73 -6.25 13.03
CA ASP A 159 -1.79 -4.88 13.53
C ASP A 159 -0.90 -3.94 12.68
N PRO A 160 -1.30 -2.68 12.44
CA PRO A 160 -0.55 -1.74 11.62
C PRO A 160 0.88 -1.47 12.12
N MET A 161 1.16 -1.67 13.41
CA MET A 161 2.52 -1.56 13.96
C MET A 161 3.51 -2.55 13.32
N SER A 162 3.02 -3.65 12.74
CA SER A 162 3.86 -4.62 12.02
C SER A 162 4.56 -3.98 10.81
N LEU A 163 3.96 -2.95 10.21
CA LEU A 163 4.47 -2.29 9.01
C LEU A 163 5.88 -1.71 9.21
N ALA A 164 6.15 -1.11 10.37
CA ALA A 164 7.45 -0.51 10.66
C ALA A 164 8.57 -1.55 10.62
N ALA A 165 8.43 -2.63 11.40
CA ALA A 165 9.43 -3.70 11.47
C ALA A 165 9.64 -4.38 10.10
N LEU A 166 8.58 -4.56 9.32
CA LEU A 166 8.64 -5.23 8.02
C LEU A 166 9.28 -4.35 6.95
N SER A 167 8.93 -3.06 6.96
CA SER A 167 9.58 -2.11 6.08
C SER A 167 11.07 -1.99 6.39
N GLU A 168 11.48 -2.01 7.65
CA GLU A 168 12.90 -2.01 8.03
C GLU A 168 13.60 -3.28 7.54
N ALA A 169 12.99 -4.46 7.75
CA ALA A 169 13.52 -5.72 7.27
C ALA A 169 13.74 -5.71 5.75
N LEU A 170 12.73 -5.28 4.98
CA LEU A 170 12.85 -5.17 3.53
C LEU A 170 13.88 -4.13 3.10
N LEU A 171 13.83 -2.91 3.66
CA LEU A 171 14.74 -1.82 3.29
C LEU A 171 16.20 -2.15 3.62
N SER A 172 16.47 -2.91 4.68
CA SER A 172 17.82 -3.35 5.04
C SER A 172 18.45 -4.29 3.99
N LYS A 173 17.61 -4.94 3.17
CA LYS A 173 18.00 -5.96 2.20
C LYS A 173 18.12 -5.44 0.79
N ILE A 174 17.54 -4.28 0.50
CA ILE A 174 17.66 -3.61 -0.79
C ILE A 174 19.06 -3.02 -0.92
N LYS A 175 20.01 -3.89 -1.26
CA LYS A 175 21.40 -3.55 -1.52
C LYS A 175 21.48 -3.05 -2.96
N ARG A 176 21.24 -1.75 -3.16
CA ARG A 176 21.49 -0.98 -4.40
C ARG A 176 21.25 -1.77 -5.70
N GLY A 177 20.05 -1.68 -6.25
CA GLY A 177 19.74 -2.19 -7.58
C GLY A 177 18.35 -1.79 -8.01
N ALA A 178 18.18 -1.51 -9.30
CA ALA A 178 16.86 -1.33 -9.88
C ALA A 178 16.07 -2.62 -9.77
N GLY A 179 14.82 -2.56 -9.36
CA GLY A 179 14.04 -3.77 -9.27
C GLY A 179 12.70 -3.64 -8.60
N THR A 180 12.02 -4.78 -8.58
CA THR A 180 10.87 -5.00 -7.71
C THR A 180 11.31 -5.93 -6.59
N TRP A 181 11.02 -5.53 -5.36
CA TRP A 181 11.32 -6.32 -4.17
C TRP A 181 10.06 -6.51 -3.36
N THR A 182 9.88 -7.69 -2.79
CA THR A 182 8.77 -7.96 -1.88
C THR A 182 9.22 -8.57 -0.57
N ALA A 183 8.40 -8.33 0.44
CA ALA A 183 8.39 -9.01 1.72
C ALA A 183 6.96 -9.52 1.94
N GLN A 184 6.77 -10.83 2.04
CA GLN A 184 5.43 -11.41 2.15
C GLN A 184 5.33 -12.56 3.15
N VAL A 185 4.14 -12.67 3.73
CA VAL A 185 3.63 -13.81 4.48
C VAL A 185 2.26 -14.12 3.87
N CYS A 186 2.03 -15.35 3.41
CA CYS A 186 0.75 -15.71 2.77
C CYS A 186 0.24 -17.08 3.29
N GLY A 187 -1.05 -17.34 3.12
CA GLY A 187 -1.79 -18.48 3.68
C GLY A 187 -1.81 -19.71 2.78
N ASP A 188 -2.33 -20.89 3.18
CA ASP A 188 -3.45 -21.15 4.10
C ASP A 188 -3.24 -22.42 4.96
N GLY A 189 -3.61 -22.42 6.25
CA GLY A 189 -3.42 -23.57 7.13
C GLY A 189 -4.61 -24.01 7.98
N GLY A 190 -5.82 -23.46 7.76
CA GLY A 190 -7.06 -23.85 8.44
C GLY A 190 -7.90 -22.69 9.01
N GLY A 191 -7.38 -21.46 8.96
CA GLY A 191 -8.11 -20.23 9.32
C GLY A 191 -8.31 -19.32 8.10
N PRO A 192 -9.36 -18.49 8.07
CA PRO A 192 -9.88 -17.96 6.81
C PRO A 192 -9.11 -16.83 6.11
N THR A 193 -7.99 -16.27 6.61
CA THR A 193 -7.23 -15.25 5.84
C THR A 193 -5.93 -14.85 6.54
N LEU A 194 -4.77 -15.34 6.08
CA LEU A 194 -3.50 -14.74 6.44
C LEU A 194 -2.78 -14.27 5.18
N SER A 195 -2.75 -12.97 4.95
CA SER A 195 -1.87 -12.40 3.93
C SER A 195 -1.42 -11.01 4.37
N PHE A 196 -0.10 -10.90 4.44
CA PHE A 196 0.64 -9.68 4.65
C PHE A 196 1.60 -9.58 3.47
N GLY A 197 1.69 -8.40 2.87
CA GLY A 197 2.69 -8.20 1.85
C GLY A 197 3.07 -6.76 1.69
N PHE A 198 4.33 -6.57 1.36
CA PHE A 198 4.95 -5.29 1.10
C PHE A 198 5.76 -5.42 -0.18
N VAL A 199 5.50 -4.57 -1.16
CA VAL A 199 6.21 -4.52 -2.43
C VAL A 199 6.80 -3.13 -2.62
N VAL A 200 7.98 -3.07 -3.20
CA VAL A 200 8.59 -1.83 -3.64
C VAL A 200 9.11 -1.98 -5.06
N ASN A 201 8.98 -0.93 -5.84
CA ASN A 201 9.48 -0.87 -7.20
C ASN A 201 10.20 0.46 -7.42
N THR A 202 11.47 0.39 -7.80
CA THR A 202 12.31 1.59 -8.01
C THR A 202 12.21 2.16 -9.42
N SER A 203 11.41 1.56 -10.30
CA SER A 203 11.16 2.00 -11.68
C SER A 203 9.80 2.68 -11.88
N GLY A 204 8.99 2.80 -10.82
CA GLY A 204 7.63 3.34 -10.90
C GLY A 204 6.65 2.42 -11.66
N ASN A 205 6.91 1.11 -11.73
CA ASN A 205 6.01 0.15 -12.37
C ASN A 205 4.78 -0.10 -11.48
N VAL A 206 3.73 0.67 -11.73
CA VAL A 206 2.45 0.57 -11.01
C VAL A 206 1.78 -0.77 -11.21
N THR A 207 1.86 -1.33 -12.40
CA THR A 207 1.23 -2.61 -12.72
C THR A 207 1.79 -3.72 -11.84
N ALA A 208 3.12 -3.84 -11.75
CA ALA A 208 3.76 -4.85 -10.90
C ALA A 208 3.40 -4.68 -9.41
N VAL A 209 3.41 -3.45 -8.91
CA VAL A 209 3.04 -3.15 -7.52
C VAL A 209 1.57 -3.48 -7.25
N ARG A 210 0.67 -3.13 -8.17
CA ARG A 210 -0.77 -3.41 -8.03
C ARG A 210 -1.06 -4.91 -8.09
N GLU A 211 -0.49 -5.63 -9.04
CA GLU A 211 -0.67 -7.08 -9.18
C GLU A 211 -0.20 -7.85 -7.93
N ALA A 212 0.92 -7.44 -7.34
CA ALA A 212 1.41 -7.99 -6.08
C ALA A 212 0.38 -7.81 -4.96
N VAL A 213 -0.08 -6.57 -4.79
CA VAL A 213 -1.04 -6.21 -3.74
C VAL A 213 -2.40 -6.91 -3.96
N GLU A 214 -2.90 -6.98 -5.19
CA GLU A 214 -4.13 -7.71 -5.56
C GLU A 214 -4.01 -9.23 -5.36
N THR A 215 -2.79 -9.77 -5.37
CA THR A 215 -2.57 -11.18 -5.06
C THR A 215 -2.75 -11.42 -3.56
N TRP A 216 -2.20 -10.54 -2.72
CA TRP A 216 -2.33 -10.64 -1.26
C TRP A 216 -3.75 -10.37 -0.77
N THR A 217 -4.50 -9.46 -1.39
CA THR A 217 -5.92 -9.23 -1.04
C THR A 217 -6.79 -10.46 -1.24
N ARG A 218 -6.35 -11.40 -2.09
CA ARG A 218 -7.01 -12.69 -2.34
C ARG A 218 -6.42 -13.85 -1.52
N GLY A 219 -5.50 -13.57 -0.60
CA GLY A 219 -4.83 -14.59 0.22
C GLY A 219 -3.60 -15.24 -0.41
N GLY A 220 -3.30 -14.97 -1.69
CA GLY A 220 -2.22 -15.64 -2.41
C GLY A 220 -0.82 -15.07 -2.12
N CYS A 221 0.22 -15.84 -2.42
CA CYS A 221 1.59 -15.33 -2.54
C CYS A 221 1.88 -14.85 -3.95
N TRP A 222 2.53 -13.69 -4.06
CA TRP A 222 3.02 -13.18 -5.32
C TRP A 222 4.40 -13.78 -5.62
N GLY A 223 4.62 -14.25 -6.85
CA GLY A 223 5.83 -15.01 -7.22
C GLY A 223 6.42 -14.58 -8.56
N GLY A 224 7.51 -15.25 -8.95
CA GLY A 224 8.18 -15.05 -10.25
C GLY A 224 9.60 -14.47 -10.19
N TYR A 225 10.26 -14.48 -9.03
CA TYR A 225 11.59 -13.90 -8.86
C TYR A 225 12.65 -14.91 -8.40
N GLU A 226 13.88 -14.69 -8.86
CA GLU A 226 14.98 -15.66 -8.77
C GLU A 226 15.69 -15.67 -7.41
N MET A 227 15.52 -14.61 -6.60
CA MET A 227 16.08 -14.54 -5.26
C MET A 227 14.98 -14.73 -4.23
N GLU A 228 15.13 -15.74 -3.36
CA GLU A 228 14.29 -15.96 -2.18
C GLU A 228 15.19 -16.03 -0.94
N GLU A 229 14.99 -15.12 0.02
CA GLU A 229 15.59 -15.19 1.36
C GLU A 229 14.46 -15.22 2.39
N ARG A 230 14.63 -15.95 3.50
CA ARG A 230 13.71 -15.88 4.63
C ARG A 230 14.33 -15.10 5.77
N VAL A 231 13.56 -14.16 6.31
CA VAL A 231 13.97 -13.33 7.45
C VAL A 231 12.88 -13.37 8.50
N ASP A 232 13.28 -13.58 9.74
CA ASP A 232 12.38 -13.54 10.87
C ASP A 232 12.15 -12.08 11.28
N VAL A 233 10.90 -11.65 11.27
CA VAL A 233 10.49 -10.29 11.60
C VAL A 233 9.48 -10.33 12.73
N VAL A 234 9.63 -9.40 13.67
CA VAL A 234 8.66 -9.19 14.73
C VAL A 234 7.40 -8.56 14.13
N VAL A 235 6.27 -9.23 14.32
CA VAL A 235 4.96 -8.74 13.90
C VAL A 235 4.01 -8.72 15.09
N TRP A 236 2.92 -7.99 14.92
CA TRP A 236 1.89 -7.83 15.94
C TRP A 236 0.57 -8.38 15.39
N GLU A 237 0.01 -9.38 16.08
CA GLU A 237 -1.32 -9.91 15.79
C GLU A 237 -2.40 -9.20 16.61
N THR A 238 -3.61 -9.13 16.07
CA THR A 238 -4.79 -8.68 16.81
C THR A 238 -5.31 -9.83 17.69
N ALA A 239 -5.51 -9.61 19.00
CA ALA A 239 -6.03 -10.66 19.91
C ALA A 239 -7.46 -11.14 19.58
N GLU A 240 -8.15 -10.47 18.65
CA GLU A 240 -9.45 -10.94 18.14
C GLU A 240 -9.31 -12.15 17.21
N LYS A 241 -8.11 -12.37 16.63
CA LYS A 241 -7.77 -13.53 15.79
C LYS A 241 -6.41 -14.12 16.21
N PRO A 242 -6.25 -14.59 17.46
CA PRO A 242 -4.96 -15.03 17.97
C PRO A 242 -4.51 -16.35 17.32
N GLY A 243 -3.21 -16.47 17.03
CA GLY A 243 -2.61 -17.73 16.58
C GLY A 243 -2.65 -17.93 15.06
N ALA A 244 -2.83 -16.86 14.29
CA ALA A 244 -2.85 -16.92 12.84
C ALA A 244 -1.47 -17.30 12.26
N LEU A 245 -0.37 -16.97 12.94
CA LEU A 245 0.99 -17.40 12.63
C LEU A 245 1.43 -18.70 13.35
N GLY A 246 0.57 -19.28 14.18
CA GLY A 246 0.96 -20.30 15.15
C GLY A 246 1.83 -19.70 16.26
N SER A 247 1.44 -19.92 17.51
CA SER A 247 2.16 -19.41 18.68
C SER A 247 3.54 -20.07 18.82
N ALA A 248 4.54 -19.55 18.13
CA ALA A 248 5.94 -19.82 18.44
C ALA A 248 6.34 -19.04 19.70
N GLY A 249 6.05 -19.63 20.87
CA GLY A 249 6.77 -19.44 22.13
C GLY A 249 7.09 -18.01 22.55
N ALA A 250 6.09 -17.29 23.04
CA ALA A 250 6.32 -16.18 23.96
C ALA A 250 5.84 -16.54 25.38
N ASP A 251 6.14 -17.76 25.84
CA ASP A 251 6.03 -18.07 27.26
C ASP A 251 7.30 -17.61 27.96
N GLY A 252 7.22 -16.45 28.61
CA GLY A 252 8.16 -15.97 29.61
C GLY A 252 8.15 -16.82 30.90
N SER A 253 7.94 -18.14 30.78
CA SER A 253 8.09 -19.09 31.88
C SER A 253 8.96 -20.24 31.41
N GLY A 254 10.16 -20.34 31.97
CA GLY A 254 11.12 -21.36 31.59
C GLY A 254 10.61 -22.76 31.90
N LYS A 255 10.05 -23.45 30.92
CA LYS A 255 10.07 -24.92 30.79
C LYS A 255 10.03 -25.31 29.32
N VAL A 256 11.11 -25.92 28.86
CA VAL A 256 11.28 -26.46 27.51
C VAL A 256 10.39 -27.70 27.35
N GLY A 257 9.34 -27.61 26.53
CA GLY A 257 8.48 -28.73 26.16
C GLY A 257 8.79 -29.24 24.76
N TRP A 258 9.48 -30.37 24.66
CA TRP A 258 9.79 -31.08 23.43
C TRP A 258 8.58 -31.86 22.89
N TRP A 259 7.92 -31.42 21.82
CA TRP A 259 7.15 -32.27 20.87
C TRP A 259 7.03 -31.47 19.55
N LYS A 260 7.78 -31.73 18.46
CA LYS A 260 7.86 -32.88 17.54
C LYS A 260 6.58 -33.13 16.74
N TRP A 261 6.38 -32.42 15.63
CA TRP A 261 5.65 -32.90 14.44
C TRP A 261 6.19 -32.24 13.17
N CYS A 262 6.93 -33.02 12.37
CA CYS A 262 6.96 -33.05 10.91
C CYS A 262 8.09 -34.00 10.49
N LEU A 263 7.74 -35.11 9.86
CA LEU A 263 8.46 -35.76 8.74
C LEU A 263 7.74 -37.08 8.42
N GLY A 264 6.81 -37.01 7.47
CA GLY A 264 6.38 -38.18 6.72
C GLY A 264 7.48 -38.52 5.71
N PHE A 265 8.20 -39.61 5.96
CA PHE A 265 9.06 -40.25 4.96
C PHE A 265 8.27 -41.39 4.33
N GLY A 266 7.99 -41.28 3.03
CA GLY A 266 7.57 -42.41 2.21
C GLY A 266 8.74 -43.37 1.99
N ARG A 267 8.45 -44.67 1.96
CA ARG A 267 9.30 -45.66 1.29
C ARG A 267 8.45 -46.82 0.80
N GLY A 268 8.77 -47.26 -0.41
CA GLY A 268 8.01 -48.20 -1.20
C GLY A 268 7.98 -49.63 -0.65
N GLY A 269 6.96 -50.35 -1.12
CA GLY A 269 6.90 -51.79 -1.28
C GLY A 269 6.39 -52.08 -2.67
#